data_AF-A0A0D3IRN0-F1
#
_entry.id   AF-A0A0D3IRN0-F1
#
_cell.length_a   1.000
_cell.length_b   1.000
_cell.length_c   1.000
_cell.angle_alpha   90.00
_cell.angle_beta   90.00
_cell.angle_gamma   90.00
#
_symmetry.space_group_name_H-M   'P 1'
#
loop_
_entity.id
_entity.type
_entity.pdbx_description
1 polymer ?
#
loop_
_entity_poly.entity_id
_entity_poly.type
_entity_poly.pdbx_seq_one_letter_code
_entity_poly.pdbx_strand_id
1 'polypeptide(L)'
;MMLAVPTLSFGTQQTKYPLEIINCGVKQTFTKPPERAVTMNQGMTEFLLAMGLEGSMAGTAYIDDEIWPRYEKAYKKVKVLAEKYATDAQLMEVDADFILFIYGSTFSEEACPSSRSKCGVVDNNTL
;
A
#
# COMPACT_ATOMS: atom_id res chain seq x y z
N MET A 1 -17.21 3.49 45.67
CA MET A 1 -17.62 2.18 45.13
C MET A 1 -17.25 2.17 43.65
N MET A 2 -16.07 1.64 43.31
CA MET A 2 -15.56 1.58 41.94
C MET A 2 -16.23 0.41 41.21
N LEU A 3 -16.92 0.69 40.10
CA LEU A 3 -17.41 -0.35 39.20
C LEU A 3 -16.21 -0.83 38.36
N ALA A 4 -15.86 -2.11 38.50
CA ALA A 4 -14.86 -2.75 37.66
C ALA A 4 -15.36 -2.80 36.21
N VAL A 5 -14.66 -2.13 35.31
CA VAL A 5 -14.89 -2.23 33.86
C VAL A 5 -14.30 -3.57 33.41
N PRO A 6 -15.06 -4.45 32.74
CA PRO A 6 -14.50 -5.70 32.23
C PRO A 6 -13.50 -5.38 31.13
N THR A 7 -12.24 -5.76 31.34
CA THR A 7 -11.19 -5.69 30.33
C THR A 7 -11.53 -6.68 29.23
N LEU A 8 -12.02 -6.20 28.09
CA LEU A 8 -12.15 -6.99 26.88
C LEU A 8 -10.74 -7.37 26.42
N SER A 9 -10.40 -8.65 26.55
CA SER A 9 -9.19 -9.22 25.97
C SER A 9 -9.44 -9.47 24.49
N PHE A 10 -8.91 -8.60 23.63
CA PHE A 10 -8.83 -8.87 22.19
C PHE A 10 -7.78 -9.96 22.00
N GLY A 11 -8.22 -11.17 21.64
CA GLY A 11 -7.30 -12.24 21.26
C GLY A 11 -6.49 -11.79 20.05
N THR A 12 -5.16 -11.76 20.16
CA THR A 12 -4.28 -11.48 19.01
C THR A 12 -4.27 -12.70 18.11
N GLN A 13 -5.20 -12.75 17.14
CA GLN A 13 -5.13 -13.76 16.09
C GLN A 13 -3.97 -13.39 15.17
N GLN A 14 -2.81 -14.01 15.42
CA GLN A 14 -1.60 -13.75 14.68
C GLN A 14 -1.67 -14.40 13.29
N THR A 15 -1.46 -13.61 12.24
CA THR A 15 -1.30 -14.13 10.88
C THR A 15 -0.12 -15.10 10.84
N LYS A 16 -0.35 -16.29 10.27
CA LYS A 16 0.71 -17.29 10.06
C LYS A 16 1.32 -17.09 8.68
N TYR A 17 2.64 -17.20 8.60
CA TYR A 17 3.41 -17.07 7.36
C TYR A 17 4.17 -18.37 7.06
N PRO A 18 4.44 -18.69 5.77
CA PRO A 18 4.05 -17.94 4.58
C PRO A 18 2.53 -17.94 4.37
N LEU A 19 1.99 -16.79 3.98
CA LEU A 19 0.57 -16.59 3.68
C LEU A 19 0.41 -16.49 2.17
N GLU A 20 -0.37 -17.38 1.58
CA GLU A 20 -0.73 -17.31 0.17
C GLU A 20 -2.12 -16.67 0.02
N ILE A 21 -2.21 -15.63 -0.81
CA ILE A 21 -3.45 -14.95 -1.17
C ILE A 21 -3.55 -14.94 -2.69
N ILE A 22 -4.73 -15.27 -3.23
CA ILE A 22 -5.03 -15.03 -4.64
C ILE A 22 -5.72 -13.67 -4.73
N ASN A 23 -5.06 -12.71 -5.38
CA ASN A 23 -5.61 -11.37 -5.62
C ASN A 23 -5.65 -11.12 -7.12
N CYS A 24 -6.83 -10.79 -7.66
CA CYS A 24 -7.05 -10.62 -9.10
C CYS A 24 -6.57 -11.82 -9.97
N GLY A 25 -6.62 -13.04 -9.43
CA GLY A 25 -6.13 -14.25 -10.11
C GLY A 25 -4.62 -14.47 -10.03
N VAL A 26 -3.86 -13.53 -9.46
CA VAL A 26 -2.42 -13.67 -9.22
C VAL A 26 -2.19 -14.22 -7.82
N LYS A 27 -1.39 -15.29 -7.72
CA LYS A 27 -0.98 -15.84 -6.43
C LYS A 27 0.13 -14.98 -5.84
N GLN A 28 -0.12 -14.39 -4.67
CA GLN A 28 0.86 -13.64 -3.90
C GLN A 28 1.22 -14.40 -2.62
N THR A 29 2.52 -14.54 -2.37
CA THR A 29 3.05 -15.19 -1.17
C THR A 29 3.72 -14.16 -0.29
N PHE A 30 3.17 -13.95 0.90
CA PHE A 30 3.76 -13.08 1.91
C PHE A 30 4.56 -13.93 2.89
N THR A 31 5.81 -13.57 3.17
CA THR A 31 6.66 -14.26 4.15
C THR A 31 6.67 -13.56 5.50
N LYS A 32 6.27 -12.28 5.53
CA LYS A 32 6.09 -11.43 6.72
C LYS A 32 5.02 -10.37 6.44
N PRO A 33 4.53 -9.64 7.46
CA PRO A 33 3.72 -8.45 7.23
C PRO A 33 4.49 -7.41 6.39
N PRO A 34 3.84 -6.71 5.44
CA PRO A 34 4.47 -5.59 4.74
C PRO A 34 4.92 -4.48 5.71
N GLU A 35 6.10 -3.94 5.45
CA GLU A 35 6.73 -2.89 6.28
C GLU A 35 6.99 -1.62 5.48
N ARG A 36 6.94 -1.69 4.14
CA ARG A 36 7.29 -0.62 3.21
C ARG A 36 6.23 -0.49 2.11
N ALA A 37 4.99 -0.29 2.53
CA ALA A 37 3.85 -0.21 1.62
C ALA A 37 3.83 1.11 0.84
N VAL A 38 3.52 1.06 -0.45
CA VAL A 38 3.26 2.22 -1.29
C VAL A 38 1.83 2.17 -1.83
N THR A 39 1.07 3.23 -1.62
CA THR A 39 -0.29 3.37 -2.16
C THR A 39 -0.28 4.27 -3.38
N MET A 40 -1.02 3.88 -4.40
CA MET A 40 -0.98 4.53 -5.72
C MET A 40 -2.30 5.22 -6.10
N ASN A 41 -3.24 5.30 -5.16
CA ASN A 41 -4.50 6.01 -5.30
C ASN A 41 -4.91 6.57 -3.94
N GLN A 42 -5.70 7.63 -3.94
CA GLN A 42 -6.24 8.20 -2.69
C GLN A 42 -7.02 7.18 -1.85
N GLY A 43 -7.90 6.39 -2.48
CA GLY A 43 -8.70 5.38 -1.75
C GLY A 43 -7.84 4.33 -1.01
N MET A 44 -6.74 3.89 -1.62
CA MET A 44 -5.81 2.96 -0.98
C MET A 44 -5.00 3.63 0.13
N THR A 45 -4.63 4.89 -0.08
CA THR A 45 -3.98 5.72 0.94
C THR A 45 -4.86 5.82 2.18
N GLU A 46 -6.10 6.28 2.03
CA GLU A 46 -7.03 6.44 3.15
C GLU A 46 -7.42 5.10 3.78
N PHE A 47 -7.45 4.01 3.02
CA PHE A 47 -7.65 2.67 3.55
C PHE A 47 -6.54 2.26 4.54
N LEU A 48 -5.26 2.46 4.19
CA LEU A 48 -4.16 2.18 5.12
C LEU A 48 -4.16 3.12 6.34
N LEU A 49 -4.46 4.40 6.13
CA LEU A 49 -4.57 5.37 7.23
C LEU A 49 -5.71 5.02 8.19
N ALA A 50 -6.84 4.53 7.67
CA ALA A 50 -7.97 4.07 8.49
C ALA A 50 -7.61 2.88 9.39
N MET A 51 -6.68 2.04 8.95
CA MET A 51 -6.15 0.92 9.73
C MET A 51 -5.03 1.32 10.69
N GLY A 52 -4.60 2.59 10.70
CA GLY A 52 -3.48 3.07 11.52
C GLY A 52 -2.12 2.51 11.07
N LEU A 53 -1.99 2.19 9.78
CA LEU A 53 -0.78 1.60 9.20
C LEU A 53 0.17 2.65 8.60
N GLU A 54 0.03 3.93 8.95
CA GLU A 54 0.90 4.98 8.38
C GLU A 54 2.39 4.76 8.69
N GLY A 55 2.71 4.04 9.78
CA GLY A 55 4.08 3.67 10.14
C GLY A 55 4.70 2.58 9.26
N SER A 56 3.88 1.83 8.51
CA SER A 56 4.32 0.82 7.53
C SER A 56 4.28 1.33 6.10
N MET A 57 4.01 2.62 5.89
CA MET A 57 3.92 3.23 4.56
C MET A 57 5.24 3.89 4.18
N ALA A 58 5.87 3.41 3.10
CA ALA A 58 7.05 4.02 2.50
C ALA A 58 6.70 5.22 1.62
N GLY A 59 5.47 5.30 1.11
CA GLY A 59 5.00 6.47 0.39
C GLY A 59 3.59 6.37 -0.17
N THR A 60 3.13 7.47 -0.75
CA THR A 60 1.85 7.58 -1.46
C THR A 60 2.04 8.25 -2.81
N ALA A 61 1.15 7.99 -3.75
CA ALA A 61 1.13 8.63 -5.05
C ALA A 61 -0.32 8.79 -5.55
N TYR A 62 -0.51 9.68 -6.53
CA TYR A 62 -1.79 9.89 -7.21
C TYR A 62 -2.96 10.18 -6.24
N ILE A 63 -2.85 11.28 -5.50
CA ILE A 63 -3.93 11.81 -4.67
C ILE A 63 -4.79 12.73 -5.52
N ASP A 64 -6.09 12.46 -5.57
CA ASP A 64 -7.03 13.15 -6.47
C ASP A 64 -7.62 14.43 -5.85
N ASP A 65 -7.79 14.44 -4.52
CA ASP A 65 -8.38 15.54 -3.75
C ASP A 65 -7.80 15.57 -2.32
N GLU A 66 -8.30 16.49 -1.48
CA GLU A 66 -7.93 16.57 -0.06
C GLU A 66 -8.19 15.23 0.66
N ILE A 67 -7.19 14.80 1.44
CA ILE A 67 -7.33 13.66 2.34
C ILE A 67 -8.34 14.01 3.42
N TRP A 68 -9.20 13.04 3.77
CA TRP A 68 -10.20 13.27 4.80
C TRP A 68 -9.61 13.85 6.10
N PRO A 69 -10.24 14.89 6.69
CA PRO A 69 -9.66 15.63 7.82
C PRO A 69 -9.20 14.77 9.01
N ARG A 70 -9.91 13.66 9.26
CA ARG A 70 -9.57 12.72 10.33
C ARG A 70 -8.26 11.95 10.12
N TYR A 71 -7.75 11.88 8.88
CA TYR A 71 -6.53 11.18 8.52
C TYR A 71 -5.35 12.12 8.21
N GLU A 72 -5.58 13.43 8.08
CA GLU A 72 -4.53 14.40 7.71
C GLU A 72 -3.27 14.30 8.57
N LYS A 73 -3.42 14.15 9.89
CA LYS A 73 -2.27 14.08 10.80
C LYS A 73 -1.42 12.83 10.55
N ALA A 74 -2.05 11.70 10.25
CA ALA A 74 -1.36 10.46 9.91
C ALA A 74 -0.72 10.58 8.52
N TYR A 75 -1.47 11.11 7.56
CA TYR A 75 -1.01 11.33 6.19
C TYR A 75 0.24 12.20 6.10
N LYS A 76 0.31 13.29 6.88
CA LYS A 76 1.49 14.20 6.93
C LYS A 76 2.80 13.51 7.33
N LYS A 77 2.76 12.28 7.86
CA LYS A 77 3.96 11.48 8.17
C LYS A 77 4.46 10.67 6.98
N VAL A 78 3.65 10.50 5.93
CA VAL A 78 3.95 9.64 4.80
C VAL A 78 4.48 10.46 3.62
N LYS A 79 5.56 10.00 2.99
CA LYS A 79 6.19 10.68 1.83
C LYS A 79 5.26 10.63 0.62
N VAL A 80 5.06 11.76 -0.06
CA VAL A 80 4.43 11.78 -1.39
C VAL A 80 5.51 11.53 -2.44
N LEU A 81 5.41 10.43 -3.18
CA LEU A 81 6.43 10.01 -4.15
C LEU A 81 6.24 10.66 -5.51
N ALA A 82 4.98 10.83 -5.94
CA ALA A 82 4.64 11.37 -7.25
C ALA A 82 3.24 11.99 -7.25
N GLU A 83 3.03 13.00 -8.10
CA GLU A 83 1.70 13.59 -8.35
C GLU A 83 0.76 12.62 -9.09
N LYS A 84 1.32 11.70 -9.88
CA LYS A 84 0.63 10.60 -10.57
C LYS A 84 1.21 9.27 -10.11
N TYR A 85 1.08 8.20 -10.90
CA TYR A 85 1.68 6.91 -10.56
C TYR A 85 3.19 7.04 -10.44
N ALA A 86 3.75 6.51 -9.35
CA ALA A 86 5.19 6.49 -9.15
C ALA A 86 5.84 5.48 -10.11
N THR A 87 7.03 5.81 -10.59
CA THR A 87 7.81 4.95 -11.49
C THR A 87 8.51 3.83 -10.72
N ASP A 88 8.94 2.79 -11.42
CA ASP A 88 9.73 1.70 -10.82
C ASP A 88 10.97 2.23 -10.09
N ALA A 89 11.66 3.22 -10.64
CA ALA A 89 12.81 3.85 -10.01
C ALA A 89 12.45 4.53 -8.66
N GLN A 90 11.30 5.22 -8.60
CA GLN A 90 10.82 5.84 -7.37
C GLN A 90 10.38 4.80 -6.32
N LEU A 91 9.85 3.66 -6.76
CA LEU A 91 9.49 2.54 -5.90
C LEU A 91 10.73 1.84 -5.32
N MET A 92 11.75 1.64 -6.15
CA MET A 92 13.04 1.10 -5.74
C MET A 92 13.79 2.04 -4.79
N GLU A 93 13.72 3.36 -4.98
CA GLU A 93 14.34 4.34 -4.08
C GLU A 93 13.83 4.21 -2.64
N VAL A 94 12.55 3.85 -2.49
CA VAL A 94 11.96 3.65 -1.16
C VAL A 94 11.90 2.19 -0.74
N ASP A 95 12.54 1.27 -1.49
CA ASP A 95 12.58 -0.16 -1.19
C ASP A 95 11.16 -0.71 -0.88
N ALA A 96 10.20 -0.41 -1.75
CA ALA A 96 8.80 -0.78 -1.53
C ALA A 96 8.63 -2.31 -1.55
N ASP A 97 7.96 -2.87 -0.54
CA ASP A 97 7.70 -4.31 -0.42
C ASP A 97 6.25 -4.71 -0.71
N PHE A 98 5.35 -3.73 -0.80
CA PHE A 98 3.95 -3.94 -1.08
C PHE A 98 3.33 -2.73 -1.77
N ILE A 99 2.79 -2.93 -2.97
CA ILE A 99 2.23 -1.83 -3.77
C ILE A 99 0.73 -2.05 -3.94
N LEU A 100 -0.06 -1.05 -3.56
CA LEU A 100 -1.52 -1.09 -3.57
C LEU A 100 -2.10 -0.19 -4.66
N PHE A 101 -2.90 -0.79 -5.53
CA PHE A 101 -3.67 -0.14 -6.59
C PHE A 101 -5.14 -0.56 -6.52
N ILE A 102 -6.03 0.28 -7.07
CA ILE A 102 -7.45 -0.06 -7.22
C ILE A 102 -7.68 -0.94 -8.47
N TYR A 103 -6.93 -0.72 -9.55
CA TYR A 103 -7.14 -1.38 -10.83
C TYR A 103 -5.93 -2.24 -11.23
N GLY A 104 -6.16 -3.52 -11.50
CA GLY A 104 -5.13 -4.45 -11.99
C GLY A 104 -4.48 -4.00 -13.30
N SER A 105 -5.19 -3.24 -14.14
CA SER A 105 -4.66 -2.66 -15.39
C SER A 105 -3.56 -1.62 -15.20
N THR A 106 -3.24 -1.27 -13.94
CA THR A 106 -2.10 -0.40 -13.62
C THR A 106 -0.79 -1.16 -13.58
N PHE A 107 -0.84 -2.49 -13.46
CA PHE A 107 0.34 -3.33 -13.67
C PHE A 107 0.52 -3.60 -15.16
N SER A 108 1.78 -3.59 -15.61
CA SER A 108 2.17 -3.90 -16.99
C SER A 108 3.00 -5.17 -16.99
N GLU A 109 2.71 -6.09 -17.90
CA GLU A 109 3.55 -7.26 -18.16
C GLU A 109 4.89 -6.81 -18.77
N GLU A 110 4.92 -5.72 -19.55
CA GLU A 110 6.16 -5.25 -20.18
C GLU A 110 6.72 -4.00 -19.51
N ALA A 111 8.05 -3.97 -19.35
CA ALA A 111 8.79 -2.76 -19.02
C ALA A 111 8.55 -1.69 -20.08
N CYS A 112 8.23 -0.48 -19.64
CA CYS A 112 7.68 0.49 -20.57
C CYS A 112 8.72 0.98 -21.58
N PRO A 113 8.49 0.82 -22.90
CA PRO A 113 9.36 1.42 -23.90
C PRO A 113 9.26 2.94 -23.83
N SER A 114 10.38 3.63 -24.10
CA SER A 114 10.53 5.09 -24.00
C SER A 114 9.55 5.92 -24.85
N SER A 115 8.70 5.27 -25.65
CA SER A 115 7.77 5.89 -26.60
C SER A 115 6.29 5.87 -26.19
N ARG A 116 5.91 5.26 -25.06
CA ARG A 116 4.51 5.29 -24.57
C ARG A 116 4.32 6.26 -23.40
N SER A 117 3.22 7.02 -23.45
CA SER A 117 2.80 7.98 -22.42
C SER A 117 2.02 7.36 -21.26
N LYS A 118 1.75 6.04 -21.30
CA LYS A 118 1.09 5.29 -20.22
C LYS A 118 1.85 3.98 -20.00
N CYS A 119 2.61 3.97 -18.92
CA CYS A 119 3.43 2.86 -18.46
C CYS A 119 2.84 2.39 -17.13
N GLY A 120 2.45 1.11 -17.04
CA GLY A 120 2.10 0.51 -15.75
C GLY A 120 3.35 0.20 -14.92
N VAL A 121 3.18 -0.10 -13.63
CA VAL A 121 4.26 -0.65 -12.80
C VAL A 121 4.53 -2.08 -13.25
N VAL A 122 5.80 -2.41 -13.49
CA VAL A 122 6.19 -3.76 -13.91
C VAL A 122 6.17 -4.67 -12.69
N ASP A 123 5.47 -5.80 -12.78
CA ASP A 123 5.52 -6.79 -11.73
C ASP A 123 6.83 -7.60 -11.77
N ASN A 124 7.27 -8.11 -10.62
CA ASN A 124 8.45 -8.96 -10.54
C ASN A 124 8.21 -10.40 -11.05
N ASN A 125 7.03 -10.65 -11.62
CA ASN A 125 6.67 -11.94 -12.21
C ASN A 125 6.94 -11.97 -13.72
N THR A 126 7.33 -10.83 -14.30
CA THR A 126 7.62 -10.65 -15.72
C THR A 126 9.07 -10.23 -16.00
N LEU A 127 9.94 -10.23 -14.98
CA LEU A 127 11.41 -10.17 -15.10
C LEU A 127 12.01 -11.58 -15.03
#